data_AF-A0A2H0LYG0-F1
#
_entry.id   AF-A0A2H0LYG0-F1
#
_cell.length_a   1.000
_cell.length_b   1.000
_cell.length_c   1.000
_cell.angle_alpha   90.00
_cell.angle_beta   90.00
_cell.angle_gamma   90.00
#
_symmetry.space_group_name_H-M   'P 1'
#
loop_
_entity.id
_entity.type
_entity.pdbx_description
1 polymer ?
#
loop_
_entity_poly.entity_id
_entity_poly.type
_entity_poly.pdbx_seq_one_letter_code
_entity_poly.pdbx_strand_id
1 'polypeptide(L)'
;MACLTAARMLTQTTPWIPLLTPVAGLPTAAIRPRFTWEESDDSMKMFFLYVIRRKGFSLMEVLVALSILTIISAVTFGALRVYDVTITMSNTKSHLYAQLNQGLNKMKEELAQTSRQKLLELNPGLTDSVPVNSIDFQVPLPDLDANNDIQWGDGTTLGVTIRYYQGALTMPNQLIRSGAPSSVLVNDIEDLRFILSGNSLNIGMRATKQAQRGIVPAISLRSSASVDFKN
;
A
#
# COMPACT_ATOMS: atom_id res chain seq x y z
N MET A 1 -57.30 34.25 16.25
CA MET A 1 -58.29 33.25 16.70
C MET A 1 -57.97 31.92 16.04
N ALA A 2 -57.87 30.85 16.85
CA ALA A 2 -57.85 29.40 16.59
C ALA A 2 -57.01 28.87 15.39
N CYS A 3 -55.91 28.13 15.58
CA CYS A 3 -55.78 26.78 16.15
C CYS A 3 -56.49 25.69 15.32
N LEU A 4 -55.73 24.87 14.58
CA LEU A 4 -55.80 23.41 14.67
C LEU A 4 -54.71 22.68 13.89
N THR A 5 -54.19 21.68 14.59
CA THR A 5 -53.07 20.77 14.37
C THR A 5 -53.48 19.51 13.59
N ALA A 6 -52.62 19.00 12.71
CA ALA A 6 -52.53 17.57 12.31
C ALA A 6 -51.18 17.36 11.58
N ALA A 7 -50.16 16.67 12.09
CA ALA A 7 -50.01 15.24 12.45
C ALA A 7 -49.92 14.29 11.25
N ARG A 8 -48.68 13.96 10.81
CA ARG A 8 -48.28 12.72 10.10
C ARG A 8 -46.74 12.66 10.04
N MET A 9 -46.01 12.00 10.94
CA MET A 9 -45.73 10.55 11.03
C MET A 9 -45.21 9.95 9.70
N LEU A 10 -43.90 9.68 9.62
CA LEU A 10 -43.28 8.45 9.06
C LEU A 10 -41.73 8.50 9.18
N THR A 11 -41.24 7.88 10.26
CA THR A 11 -40.16 6.87 10.29
C THR A 11 -38.90 7.08 9.43
N GLN A 12 -37.85 7.63 10.05
CA GLN A 12 -36.47 7.52 9.59
C GLN A 12 -35.77 6.44 10.45
N THR A 13 -35.55 5.26 9.86
CA THR A 13 -34.78 4.17 10.48
C THR A 13 -33.29 4.40 10.18
N THR A 14 -32.57 5.02 11.12
CA THR A 14 -31.10 5.03 11.14
C THR A 14 -30.58 3.74 11.79
N PRO A 15 -29.59 3.04 11.18
CA PRO A 15 -28.94 1.93 11.85
C PRO A 15 -28.12 2.43 13.04
N TRP A 16 -28.38 1.83 14.20
CA TRP A 16 -27.65 2.02 15.45
C TRP A 16 -26.23 1.49 15.31
N ILE A 17 -25.24 2.37 15.36
CA ILE A 17 -23.85 2.01 15.68
C ILE A 17 -23.73 2.17 17.20
N PRO A 18 -23.37 1.12 17.96
CA PRO A 18 -23.13 1.28 19.39
C PRO A 18 -21.92 2.18 19.61
N LEU A 19 -22.18 3.37 20.17
CA LEU A 19 -21.18 4.17 20.86
C LEU A 19 -20.65 3.34 22.03
N LEU A 20 -19.44 2.80 21.87
CA LEU A 20 -18.63 2.31 22.98
C LEU A 20 -18.37 3.51 23.90
N THR A 21 -19.07 3.52 25.02
CA THR A 21 -18.75 4.37 26.16
C THR A 21 -17.33 4.05 26.61
N PRO A 22 -16.46 5.05 26.85
CA PRO A 22 -15.23 4.81 27.58
C PRO A 22 -15.60 4.43 29.01
N VAL A 23 -15.35 3.18 29.38
CA VAL A 23 -15.41 2.70 30.76
C VAL A 23 -14.41 3.52 31.57
N ALA A 24 -14.95 4.42 32.40
CA ALA A 24 -14.24 5.02 33.50
C ALA A 24 -13.96 3.95 34.55
N GLY A 25 -12.71 3.87 35.01
CA GLY A 25 -12.36 3.10 36.21
C GLY A 25 -11.52 1.86 35.94
N LEU A 26 -10.31 2.05 35.43
CA LEU A 26 -9.17 1.22 35.80
C LEU A 26 -7.96 2.15 35.91
N PRO A 27 -7.29 2.24 37.06
CA PRO A 27 -5.99 2.90 37.12
C PRO A 27 -5.04 2.05 36.26
N THR A 28 -4.88 2.44 35.00
CA THR A 28 -3.76 2.00 34.18
C THR A 28 -2.52 2.65 34.79
N ALA A 29 -1.99 2.01 35.84
CA ALA A 29 -0.61 2.17 36.20
C ALA A 29 0.19 1.75 34.96
N ALA A 30 0.51 2.74 34.13
CA ALA A 30 1.49 2.61 33.08
C ALA A 30 2.81 2.34 33.79
N ILE A 31 3.06 1.06 34.10
CA ILE A 31 4.39 0.55 34.39
C ILE A 31 5.11 0.63 33.05
N ARG A 32 5.54 1.84 32.69
CA ARG A 32 6.70 2.00 31.82
C ARG A 32 7.83 1.45 32.68
N PRO A 33 8.48 0.33 32.33
CA PRO A 33 9.77 0.06 32.92
C PRO A 33 10.64 1.24 32.50
N ARG A 34 10.84 2.18 33.44
CA ARG A 34 11.85 3.20 33.33
C ARG A 34 13.15 2.43 33.49
N PHE A 35 13.62 1.85 32.40
CA PHE A 35 14.94 1.26 32.33
C PHE A 35 15.91 2.44 32.34
N THR A 36 16.16 2.97 33.53
CA THR A 36 17.22 3.93 33.78
C THR A 36 18.51 3.16 33.64
N TRP A 37 19.22 3.39 32.53
CA TRP A 37 20.55 2.83 32.25
C TRP A 37 21.60 3.13 33.34
N GLU A 38 21.26 3.97 34.31
CA GLU A 38 22.11 4.39 35.41
C GLU A 38 22.49 3.24 36.37
N GLU A 39 21.61 2.25 36.60
CA GLU A 39 21.90 1.15 37.55
C GLU A 39 22.65 -0.04 36.93
N SER A 40 22.62 -0.18 35.60
CA SER A 40 23.38 -1.21 34.89
C SER A 40 24.88 -0.92 34.88
N ASP A 41 25.27 0.34 35.02
CA ASP A 41 26.63 0.78 34.80
C ASP A 41 27.50 0.56 36.05
N ASP A 42 26.93 0.78 37.24
CA ASP A 42 27.65 0.59 38.51
C ASP A 42 27.78 -0.88 38.91
N SER A 43 26.78 -1.70 38.57
CA SER A 43 26.84 -3.16 38.78
C SER A 43 27.86 -3.82 37.84
N MET A 44 27.97 -3.37 36.58
CA MET A 44 29.05 -3.80 35.68
C MET A 44 30.42 -3.34 36.17
N LYS A 45 30.58 -2.06 36.57
CA LYS A 45 31.85 -1.54 37.10
C LYS A 45 32.31 -2.31 38.33
N MET A 46 31.40 -2.61 39.25
CA MET A 46 31.70 -3.39 40.46
C MET A 46 32.08 -4.84 40.14
N PHE A 47 31.44 -5.46 39.14
CA PHE A 47 31.81 -6.81 38.69
C PHE A 47 33.21 -6.85 38.06
N PHE A 48 33.52 -5.89 37.17
CA PHE A 48 34.85 -5.77 36.57
C PHE A 48 35.93 -5.51 37.62
N LEU A 49 35.70 -4.56 38.54
CA LEU A 49 36.64 -4.26 39.62
C LEU A 49 36.84 -5.45 40.57
N TYR A 50 35.78 -6.19 40.87
CA TYR A 50 35.86 -7.38 41.74
C TYR A 50 36.65 -8.53 41.10
N VAL A 51 36.44 -8.78 39.80
CA VAL A 51 37.17 -9.83 39.06
C VAL A 51 38.66 -9.46 38.91
N ILE A 52 38.97 -8.20 38.61
CA ILE A 52 40.36 -7.70 38.49
C ILE A 52 41.11 -7.79 39.83
N ARG A 53 40.42 -7.63 40.97
CA ARG A 53 41.07 -7.58 42.28
C ARG A 53 41.43 -8.95 42.86
N ARG A 54 40.80 -10.04 42.41
CA ARG A 54 41.06 -11.40 42.95
C ARG A 54 42.09 -12.21 42.16
N LYS A 55 42.36 -11.84 40.92
CA LYS A 55 43.46 -12.40 40.12
C LYS A 55 44.21 -11.21 39.54
N GLY A 56 45.48 -11.04 39.91
CA GLY A 56 46.33 -10.01 39.34
C GLY A 56 46.49 -10.25 37.85
N PHE A 57 45.57 -9.73 37.05
CA PHE A 57 45.65 -9.75 35.61
C PHE A 57 46.82 -8.89 35.18
N SER A 58 47.69 -9.44 34.34
CA SER A 58 48.76 -8.67 33.72
C SER A 58 48.14 -7.58 32.84
N LEU A 59 48.73 -6.38 32.81
CA LEU A 59 48.30 -5.29 31.93
C LEU A 59 48.21 -5.75 30.47
N MET A 60 49.07 -6.70 30.08
CA MET A 60 49.06 -7.34 28.77
C MET A 60 47.78 -8.12 28.48
N GLU A 61 47.23 -8.85 29.47
CA GLU A 61 46.00 -9.63 29.30
C GLU A 61 44.79 -8.71 29.09
N VAL A 62 44.75 -7.56 29.77
CA VAL A 62 43.68 -6.56 29.61
C VAL A 62 43.72 -5.91 28.22
N LEU A 63 44.90 -5.56 27.71
CA LEU A 63 45.05 -5.00 26.36
C LEU A 63 44.64 -6.00 25.27
N VAL A 64 45.01 -7.28 25.43
CA VAL A 64 44.58 -8.34 24.51
C VAL A 64 43.07 -8.51 24.56
N ALA A 65 42.44 -8.55 25.74
CA ALA A 65 40.99 -8.67 25.88
C ALA A 65 40.24 -7.49 25.23
N LEU A 66 40.73 -6.26 25.41
CA LEU A 66 40.16 -5.07 24.76
C LEU A 66 40.30 -5.14 23.23
N SER A 67 41.44 -5.58 22.71
CA SER A 67 41.62 -5.72 21.26
C SER A 67 40.62 -6.71 20.66
N ILE A 68 40.41 -7.87 21.29
CA ILE A 68 39.44 -8.87 20.85
C ILE A 68 38.02 -8.30 20.93
N LEU A 69 37.68 -7.60 22.02
CA LEU A 69 36.37 -6.98 22.18
C LEU A 69 36.08 -5.97 21.05
N THR A 70 37.04 -5.10 20.71
CA THR A 70 36.84 -4.11 19.63
C THR A 70 36.60 -4.76 18.27
N ILE A 71 37.31 -5.84 17.95
CA ILE A 71 37.11 -6.61 16.71
C ILE A 71 35.71 -7.21 16.69
N ILE A 72 35.29 -7.85 17.78
CA ILE A 72 33.95 -8.44 17.89
C ILE A 72 32.88 -7.36 17.73
N SER A 73 33.00 -6.24 18.45
CA SER A 73 32.05 -5.13 18.35
C SER A 73 31.96 -4.57 16.93
N ALA A 74 33.09 -4.37 16.24
CA ALA A 74 33.10 -3.88 14.87
C ALA A 74 32.35 -4.84 13.91
N VAL A 75 32.57 -6.16 14.06
CA VAL A 75 31.85 -7.18 13.29
C VAL A 75 30.36 -7.17 13.61
N THR A 76 29.97 -7.07 14.88
CA THR A 76 28.56 -7.02 15.29
C THR A 76 27.85 -5.79 14.73
N PHE A 77 28.44 -4.60 14.84
CA PHE A 77 27.86 -3.38 14.26
C PHE A 77 27.77 -3.44 12.74
N GLY A 78 28.77 -4.01 12.08
CA GLY A 78 28.73 -4.25 10.63
C GLY A 78 27.57 -5.17 10.23
N ALA A 79 27.39 -6.28 10.95
CA ALA A 79 26.32 -7.24 10.71
C ALA A 79 24.92 -6.62 10.94
N LEU A 80 24.75 -5.85 12.01
CA LEU A 80 23.49 -5.16 12.32
C LEU A 80 23.11 -4.17 11.20
N ARG A 81 24.07 -3.40 10.70
CA ARG A 81 23.81 -2.46 9.60
C ARG A 81 23.36 -3.16 8.31
N VAL A 82 23.98 -4.29 7.97
CA VAL A 82 23.59 -5.07 6.78
C VAL A 82 22.19 -5.68 6.96
N TYR A 83 21.88 -6.14 8.16
CA TYR A 83 20.58 -6.70 8.51
C TYR A 83 19.46 -5.65 8.36
N ASP A 84 19.64 -4.44 8.89
CA ASP A 84 18.67 -3.35 8.79
C ASP A 84 18.36 -2.98 7.33
N VAL A 85 19.40 -2.92 6.49
CA VAL A 85 19.25 -2.62 5.06
C VAL A 85 18.48 -3.73 4.35
N THR A 86 18.80 -4.98 4.66
CA THR A 86 18.16 -6.15 4.06
C THR A 86 16.68 -6.23 4.41
N ILE A 87 16.33 -6.00 5.68
CA ILE A 87 14.93 -5.95 6.11
C ILE A 87 14.20 -4.78 5.46
N THR A 88 14.79 -3.60 5.46
CA THR A 88 14.16 -2.41 4.87
C THR A 88 13.89 -2.62 3.38
N MET A 89 14.84 -3.20 2.66
CA MET A 89 14.70 -3.57 1.26
C MET A 89 13.60 -4.62 1.05
N SER A 90 13.59 -5.68 1.86
CA SER A 90 12.57 -6.74 1.81
C SER A 90 11.16 -6.19 2.06
N ASN A 91 11.00 -5.39 3.12
CA ASN A 91 9.73 -4.75 3.47
C ASN A 91 9.26 -3.81 2.35
N THR A 92 10.17 -3.02 1.79
CA THR A 92 9.85 -2.11 0.68
C THR A 92 9.42 -2.87 -0.57
N LYS A 93 10.14 -3.94 -0.93
CA LYS A 93 9.80 -4.79 -2.06
C LYS A 93 8.43 -5.45 -1.87
N SER A 94 8.16 -5.98 -0.67
CA SER A 94 6.88 -6.60 -0.33
C SER A 94 5.73 -5.58 -0.43
N HIS A 95 5.92 -4.38 0.10
CA HIS A 95 4.92 -3.31 0.05
C HIS A 95 4.60 -2.88 -1.39
N LEU A 96 5.63 -2.65 -2.22
CA LEU A 96 5.45 -2.31 -3.63
C LEU A 96 4.73 -3.43 -4.40
N TYR A 97 5.10 -4.69 -4.14
CA TYR A 97 4.46 -5.85 -4.78
C TYR A 97 2.98 -5.97 -4.38
N ALA A 98 2.65 -5.76 -3.10
CA ALA A 98 1.28 -5.77 -2.61
C ALA A 98 0.44 -4.66 -3.27
N GLN A 99 0.97 -3.44 -3.38
CA GLN A 99 0.30 -2.32 -4.06
C GLN A 99 0.08 -2.61 -5.55
N LEU A 100 1.12 -3.05 -6.27
CA LEU A 100 1.02 -3.43 -7.69
C LEU A 100 -0.07 -4.47 -7.92
N ASN A 101 -0.08 -5.53 -7.11
CA ASN A 101 -1.08 -6.59 -7.23
C ASN A 101 -2.48 -6.12 -6.87
N GLN A 102 -2.62 -5.28 -5.85
CA GLN A 102 -3.92 -4.68 -5.52
C GLN A 102 -4.46 -3.85 -6.68
N GLY A 103 -3.64 -2.99 -7.29
CA GLY A 103 -4.01 -2.18 -8.45
C GLY A 103 -4.37 -3.04 -9.66
N LEU A 104 -3.53 -4.02 -10.01
CA LEU A 104 -3.78 -4.94 -11.12
C LEU A 104 -5.04 -5.79 -10.92
N ASN A 105 -5.26 -6.31 -9.70
CA ASN A 105 -6.45 -7.10 -9.40
C ASN A 105 -7.71 -6.26 -9.50
N LYS A 106 -7.69 -5.01 -9.02
CA LYS A 106 -8.83 -4.10 -9.14
C LYS A 106 -9.15 -3.75 -10.58
N MET A 107 -8.13 -3.44 -11.39
CA MET A 107 -8.31 -3.23 -12.83
C MET A 107 -8.86 -4.47 -13.52
N LYS A 108 -8.33 -5.65 -13.20
CA LYS A 108 -8.79 -6.93 -13.76
C LYS A 108 -10.27 -7.19 -13.44
N GLU A 109 -10.67 -6.98 -12.19
CA GLU A 109 -12.05 -7.17 -11.73
C GLU A 109 -13.04 -6.27 -12.48
N GLU A 110 -12.67 -5.00 -12.70
CA GLU A 110 -13.55 -4.03 -13.35
C GLU A 110 -13.55 -4.19 -14.88
N LEU A 111 -12.39 -4.45 -15.49
CA LEU A 111 -12.29 -4.72 -16.92
C LEU A 111 -12.94 -6.06 -17.31
N ALA A 112 -12.99 -7.05 -16.42
CA ALA A 112 -13.71 -8.30 -16.68
C ALA A 112 -15.24 -8.11 -16.79
N GLN A 113 -15.76 -6.96 -16.38
CA GLN A 113 -17.17 -6.59 -16.49
C GLN A 113 -17.46 -5.78 -17.75
N THR A 114 -16.43 -5.32 -18.47
CA THR A 114 -16.60 -4.55 -19.70
C THR A 114 -16.65 -5.44 -20.94
N SER A 115 -17.15 -4.89 -22.04
CA SER A 115 -17.09 -5.52 -23.35
C SER A 115 -16.04 -4.86 -24.23
N ARG A 116 -15.45 -5.63 -25.15
CA ARG A 116 -14.44 -5.12 -26.10
C ARG A 116 -14.99 -3.96 -26.93
N GLN A 117 -16.24 -4.05 -27.36
CA GLN A 117 -16.86 -3.01 -28.18
C GLN A 117 -16.94 -1.68 -27.41
N LYS A 118 -17.39 -1.71 -26.15
CA LYS A 118 -17.50 -0.51 -25.31
C LYS A 118 -16.15 0.13 -25.00
N LEU A 119 -15.10 -0.70 -24.89
CA LEU A 119 -13.72 -0.24 -24.75
C LEU A 119 -13.25 0.59 -25.96
N LEU A 120 -13.52 0.08 -27.17
CA LEU A 120 -13.10 0.71 -28.43
C LEU A 120 -13.90 1.98 -28.75
N GLU A 121 -15.18 2.02 -28.37
CA GLU A 121 -16.03 3.22 -28.50
C GLU A 121 -15.46 4.40 -27.69
N LEU A 122 -14.94 4.13 -26.48
CA LEU A 122 -14.40 5.16 -25.59
C LEU A 122 -12.92 5.47 -25.84
N ASN A 123 -12.16 4.56 -26.44
CA ASN A 123 -10.75 4.77 -26.78
C ASN A 123 -10.51 4.49 -28.27
N PRO A 124 -10.89 5.41 -29.18
CA PRO A 124 -10.67 5.21 -30.60
C PRO A 124 -9.19 5.08 -30.98
N GLY A 125 -8.27 5.55 -30.11
CA GLY A 125 -6.82 5.35 -30.28
C GLY A 125 -6.29 3.99 -29.82
N LEU A 126 -7.11 3.18 -29.14
CA LEU A 126 -6.73 1.83 -28.71
C LEU A 126 -6.82 0.90 -29.92
N THR A 127 -5.65 0.55 -30.46
CA THR A 127 -5.53 -0.37 -31.59
C THR A 127 -4.74 -1.61 -31.17
N ASP A 128 -4.91 -2.71 -31.91
CA ASP A 128 -4.21 -3.95 -31.59
C ASP A 128 -2.68 -3.74 -31.59
N SER A 129 -2.04 -4.26 -30.54
CA SER A 129 -0.58 -4.21 -30.33
C SER A 129 0.03 -2.82 -30.11
N VAL A 130 -0.75 -1.74 -30.01
CA VAL A 130 -0.24 -0.40 -29.69
C VAL A 130 -0.39 -0.13 -28.18
N PRO A 131 0.71 0.12 -27.45
CA PRO A 131 0.64 0.44 -26.03
C PRO A 131 0.07 1.84 -25.82
N VAL A 132 -0.90 1.95 -24.91
CA VAL A 132 -1.42 3.25 -24.42
C VAL A 132 -1.25 3.36 -22.91
N ASN A 133 -1.13 4.58 -22.40
CA ASN A 133 -0.85 4.84 -20.97
C ASN A 133 -2.11 5.17 -20.15
N SER A 134 -3.27 5.17 -20.80
CA SER A 134 -4.58 5.38 -20.19
C SER A 134 -5.62 4.53 -20.89
N ILE A 135 -6.67 4.16 -20.16
CA ILE A 135 -7.80 3.43 -20.72
C ILE A 135 -9.11 3.86 -20.06
N ASP A 136 -10.11 4.06 -20.91
CA ASP A 136 -11.48 4.38 -20.54
C ASP A 136 -12.41 3.21 -20.82
N PHE A 137 -13.33 2.87 -19.93
CA PHE A 137 -14.30 1.83 -20.21
C PHE A 137 -15.56 2.02 -19.39
N GLN A 138 -16.62 1.34 -19.80
CA GLN A 138 -17.89 1.33 -19.09
C GLN A 138 -18.10 -0.01 -18.40
N VAL A 139 -18.61 0.05 -17.18
CA VAL A 139 -19.11 -1.10 -16.43
C VAL A 139 -20.65 -1.05 -16.47
N PRO A 140 -21.31 -2.18 -16.78
CA PRO A 140 -22.76 -2.22 -16.85
C PRO A 140 -23.38 -2.07 -15.46
N LEU A 141 -24.62 -1.61 -15.41
CA LEU A 141 -25.40 -1.63 -14.17
C LEU A 141 -25.74 -3.08 -13.76
N PRO A 142 -25.94 -3.34 -12.46
CA PRO A 142 -26.29 -4.67 -11.99
C PRO A 142 -27.67 -5.15 -12.49
N ASP A 143 -28.55 -4.21 -12.84
CA ASP A 143 -29.93 -4.49 -13.25
C ASP A 143 -30.07 -4.43 -14.78
N LEU A 144 -30.90 -5.32 -15.32
CA LEU A 144 -31.32 -5.29 -16.72
C LEU A 144 -32.40 -4.22 -16.93
N ASP A 145 -32.57 -3.74 -18.16
CA ASP A 145 -33.66 -2.83 -18.49
C ASP A 145 -35.02 -3.54 -18.61
N ALA A 146 -36.07 -2.77 -18.93
CA ALA A 146 -37.42 -3.29 -19.11
C ALA A 146 -37.54 -4.33 -20.24
N ASN A 147 -36.56 -4.39 -21.13
CA ASN A 147 -36.48 -5.34 -22.25
C ASN A 147 -35.57 -6.54 -21.94
N ASN A 148 -34.99 -6.61 -20.73
CA ASN A 148 -33.95 -7.57 -20.33
C ASN A 148 -32.60 -7.38 -21.04
N ASP A 149 -32.32 -6.19 -21.54
CA ASP A 149 -31.04 -5.85 -22.15
C ASP A 149 -30.04 -5.36 -21.09
N ILE A 150 -28.75 -5.59 -21.36
CA ILE A 150 -27.67 -5.09 -20.51
C ILE A 150 -27.60 -3.57 -20.65
N GLN A 151 -27.71 -2.87 -19.52
CA GLN A 151 -27.57 -1.43 -19.48
C GLN A 151 -26.09 -1.02 -19.50
N TRP A 152 -25.57 -0.90 -20.72
CA TRP A 152 -24.31 -0.21 -20.99
C TRP A 152 -24.57 1.30 -21.06
N GLY A 153 -23.58 2.10 -20.68
CA GLY A 153 -23.73 3.54 -20.61
C GLY A 153 -24.12 4.24 -21.93
N ASP A 154 -24.57 5.47 -21.70
CA ASP A 154 -24.69 6.68 -22.54
C ASP A 154 -25.50 6.73 -23.85
N GLY A 155 -26.78 6.31 -23.79
CA GLY A 155 -27.83 6.98 -24.59
C GLY A 155 -28.19 8.39 -24.09
N THR A 156 -28.09 8.63 -22.78
CA THR A 156 -28.07 9.98 -22.10
C THR A 156 -27.70 9.83 -20.61
N THR A 157 -26.86 8.82 -20.34
CA THR A 157 -26.33 8.29 -19.06
C THR A 157 -27.26 7.50 -18.14
N LEU A 158 -27.03 6.18 -18.10
CA LEU A 158 -26.91 5.37 -16.89
C LEU A 158 -25.91 4.24 -17.18
N GLY A 159 -24.73 4.31 -16.54
CA GLY A 159 -23.58 3.41 -16.71
C GLY A 159 -22.34 4.06 -16.09
N VAL A 160 -21.46 3.30 -15.43
CA VAL A 160 -20.29 3.88 -14.74
C VAL A 160 -19.10 3.88 -15.70
N THR A 161 -18.70 5.06 -16.16
CA THR A 161 -17.45 5.22 -16.90
C THR A 161 -16.28 5.28 -15.92
N ILE A 162 -15.32 4.39 -16.11
CA ILE A 162 -14.11 4.28 -15.33
C ILE A 162 -12.93 4.61 -16.25
N ARG A 163 -12.00 5.41 -15.74
CA ARG A 163 -10.75 5.73 -16.43
C ARG A 163 -9.57 5.35 -15.54
N TYR A 164 -8.63 4.59 -16.10
CA TYR A 164 -7.32 4.36 -15.50
C TYR A 164 -6.26 5.15 -16.24
N TYR A 165 -5.42 5.85 -15.50
CA TYR A 165 -4.34 6.63 -16.08
C TYR A 165 -3.22 6.83 -15.05
N GLN A 166 -2.03 7.07 -15.56
CA GLN A 166 -0.90 7.54 -14.77
C GLN A 166 -1.13 9.01 -14.39
N GLY A 167 -0.83 9.37 -13.13
CA GLY A 167 -1.21 10.64 -12.51
C GLY A 167 -0.73 11.90 -13.25
N ALA A 168 -1.31 13.04 -12.89
CA ALA A 168 -1.05 14.33 -13.52
C ALA A 168 0.37 14.85 -13.24
N LEU A 169 0.77 15.94 -13.90
CA LEU A 169 2.11 16.55 -13.83
C LEU A 169 2.65 16.77 -12.40
N THR A 170 1.79 16.99 -11.41
CA THR A 170 2.17 17.20 -10.01
C THR A 170 2.45 15.90 -9.24
N MET A 171 1.86 14.78 -9.68
CA MET A 171 2.05 13.45 -9.09
C MET A 171 2.10 12.39 -10.21
N PRO A 172 3.14 12.41 -11.07
CA PRO A 172 3.20 11.54 -12.25
C PRO A 172 3.38 10.07 -11.91
N ASN A 173 3.71 9.74 -10.66
CA ASN A 173 4.08 8.39 -10.26
C ASN A 173 2.93 7.65 -9.57
N GLN A 174 1.68 7.86 -9.99
CA GLN A 174 0.51 7.25 -9.36
C GLN A 174 -0.41 6.60 -10.40
N LEU A 175 -1.01 5.45 -10.07
CA LEU A 175 -2.17 4.93 -10.79
C LEU A 175 -3.42 5.54 -10.18
N ILE A 176 -4.15 6.30 -10.99
CA ILE A 176 -5.40 6.91 -10.58
C ILE A 176 -6.55 6.20 -11.28
N ARG A 177 -7.54 5.81 -10.48
CA ARG A 177 -8.86 5.41 -10.93
C ARG A 177 -9.75 6.64 -10.90
N SER A 178 -10.23 7.08 -12.05
CA SER A 178 -11.31 8.07 -12.18
C SER A 178 -12.63 7.34 -12.42
N GLY A 179 -13.69 7.85 -11.79
CA GLY A 179 -14.99 7.22 -11.62
C GLY A 179 -15.57 7.67 -10.27
N ALA A 180 -16.84 7.42 -9.98
CA ALA A 180 -17.41 7.74 -8.67
C ALA A 180 -17.30 6.51 -7.73
N PRO A 181 -16.44 6.49 -6.70
CA PRO A 181 -15.45 7.50 -6.28
C PRO A 181 -14.09 7.36 -6.98
N SER A 182 -13.35 8.48 -7.08
CA SER A 182 -11.99 8.51 -7.61
C SER A 182 -11.01 8.17 -6.50
N SER A 183 -10.00 7.37 -6.84
CA SER A 183 -9.01 6.90 -5.86
C SER A 183 -7.65 6.68 -6.49
N VAL A 184 -6.61 6.86 -5.67
CA VAL A 184 -5.24 6.45 -6.01
C VAL A 184 -5.09 4.99 -5.61
N LEU A 185 -4.76 4.13 -6.56
CA LEU A 185 -4.63 2.68 -6.32
C LEU A 185 -3.18 2.28 -5.98
N VAL A 186 -2.22 2.89 -6.66
CA VAL A 186 -0.80 2.52 -6.58
C VAL A 186 0.05 3.77 -6.64
N ASN A 187 1.09 3.83 -5.81
CA ASN A 187 2.09 4.89 -5.84
C ASN A 187 3.40 4.37 -6.46
N ASP A 188 4.33 5.27 -6.72
CA ASP A 188 5.66 4.98 -7.26
C ASP A 188 5.64 4.27 -8.63
N ILE A 189 4.65 4.54 -9.49
CA ILE A 189 4.61 4.00 -10.85
C ILE A 189 5.55 4.76 -11.77
N GLU A 190 6.36 4.01 -12.51
CA GLU A 190 7.24 4.53 -13.56
C GLU A 190 6.60 4.41 -14.93
N ASP A 191 5.98 3.26 -15.22
CA ASP A 191 5.43 2.92 -16.54
C ASP A 191 4.10 2.16 -16.38
N LEU A 192 3.08 2.59 -17.13
CA LEU A 192 1.78 1.96 -17.24
C LEU A 192 1.46 1.79 -18.72
N ARG A 193 1.16 0.56 -19.14
CA ARG A 193 0.83 0.25 -20.52
C ARG A 193 -0.36 -0.68 -20.61
N PHE A 194 -1.26 -0.37 -21.52
CA PHE A 194 -2.38 -1.20 -21.93
C PHE A 194 -2.16 -1.61 -23.38
N ILE A 195 -2.21 -2.90 -23.67
CA ILE A 195 -2.01 -3.44 -25.01
C ILE A 195 -3.19 -4.35 -25.32
N LEU A 196 -4.00 -3.94 -26.29
CA LEU A 196 -5.08 -4.78 -26.81
C LEU A 196 -4.48 -5.84 -27.74
N SER A 197 -4.94 -7.09 -27.60
CA SER A 197 -4.51 -8.21 -28.43
C SER A 197 -5.70 -9.12 -28.72
N GLY A 198 -6.44 -8.82 -29.79
CA GLY A 198 -7.63 -9.59 -30.13
C GLY A 198 -8.74 -9.35 -29.11
N ASN A 199 -9.16 -10.40 -28.40
CA ASN A 199 -10.22 -10.31 -27.37
C ASN A 199 -9.69 -10.19 -25.93
N SER A 200 -8.39 -9.92 -25.77
CA SER A 200 -7.79 -9.72 -24.46
C SER A 200 -7.04 -8.39 -24.37
N LEU A 201 -6.96 -7.86 -23.15
CA LEU A 201 -6.21 -6.68 -22.82
C LEU A 201 -5.09 -7.04 -21.85
N ASN A 202 -3.86 -6.81 -22.29
CA ASN A 202 -2.68 -6.95 -21.46
C ASN A 202 -2.37 -5.63 -20.75
N ILE A 203 -2.33 -5.69 -19.43
CA ILE A 203 -2.01 -4.58 -18.54
C ILE A 203 -0.59 -4.81 -18.05
N GLY A 204 0.32 -3.89 -18.35
CA GLY A 204 1.69 -3.89 -17.85
C GLY A 204 1.92 -2.71 -16.93
N MET A 205 2.53 -2.96 -15.77
CA MET A 205 2.86 -1.91 -14.81
C MET A 205 4.28 -2.09 -14.30
N ARG A 206 4.99 -0.98 -14.15
CA ARG A 206 6.30 -0.92 -13.49
C ARG A 206 6.23 0.10 -12.37
N ALA A 207 6.61 -0.30 -11.16
CA ALA A 207 6.77 0.59 -10.02
C ALA A 207 8.23 0.62 -9.58
N THR A 208 8.74 1.82 -9.29
CA THR A 208 10.11 2.05 -8.88
C THR A 208 10.14 3.00 -7.70
N LYS A 209 10.64 2.52 -6.56
CA LYS A 209 10.91 3.37 -5.41
C LYS A 209 12.36 3.80 -5.42
N GLN A 210 12.57 5.11 -5.44
CA GLN A 210 13.91 5.68 -5.47
C GLN A 210 14.69 5.37 -4.19
N ALA A 211 16.01 5.32 -4.33
CA ALA A 211 16.93 5.11 -3.22
C ALA A 211 16.72 6.18 -2.15
N GLN A 212 16.43 5.76 -0.92
CA GLN A 212 16.41 6.66 0.22
C GLN A 212 17.86 6.90 0.66
N ARG A 213 18.26 8.18 0.75
CA ARG A 213 19.66 8.63 0.86
C ARG A 213 20.55 7.70 1.71
N GLY A 214 21.55 7.12 1.06
CA GLY A 214 22.78 6.64 1.70
C GLY A 214 22.96 5.12 1.85
N ILE A 215 21.90 4.31 1.78
CA ILE A 215 22.08 2.86 2.08
C ILE A 215 21.15 1.91 1.31
N VAL A 216 19.96 2.34 0.87
CA VAL A 216 19.01 1.43 0.19
C VAL A 216 19.04 1.69 -1.32
N PRO A 217 19.37 0.69 -2.15
CA PRO A 217 19.35 0.85 -3.61
C PRO A 217 17.92 1.08 -4.11
N ALA A 218 17.79 1.68 -5.30
CA ALA A 218 16.48 1.80 -5.94
C ALA A 218 15.90 0.39 -6.21
N ILE A 219 14.61 0.23 -5.97
CA ILE A 219 13.90 -1.05 -6.15
C ILE A 219 12.87 -0.84 -7.25
N SER A 220 13.02 -1.57 -8.35
CA SER A 220 12.05 -1.61 -9.45
C SER A 220 11.36 -2.97 -9.50
N LEU A 221 10.04 -2.96 -9.62
CA LEU A 221 9.22 -4.15 -9.83
C LEU A 221 8.39 -3.99 -11.10
N ARG A 222 8.24 -5.08 -11.85
CA ARG A 222 7.37 -5.15 -13.01
C ARG A 222 6.34 -6.25 -12.77
N SER A 223 5.08 -5.95 -13.08
CA SER A 223 4.01 -6.94 -13.06
C SER A 223 3.12 -6.74 -14.28
N SER A 224 2.42 -7.80 -14.68
CA SER A 224 1.47 -7.76 -15.78
C SER A 224 0.31 -8.70 -15.53
N ALA A 225 -0.86 -8.32 -16.03
CA ALA A 225 -2.07 -9.12 -16.01
C ALA A 225 -2.72 -9.10 -17.40
N SER A 226 -3.39 -10.19 -17.77
CA SER A 226 -4.26 -10.24 -18.96
C SER A 226 -5.71 -10.32 -18.50
N VAL A 227 -6.59 -9.61 -19.19
CA VAL A 227 -8.04 -9.67 -19.03
C VAL A 227 -8.64 -10.13 -20.34
N ASP A 228 -9.41 -11.21 -20.33
CA ASP A 228 -10.18 -11.64 -21.49
C ASP A 228 -11.59 -11.04 -21.39
N PHE A 229 -12.07 -10.44 -22.48
CA PHE A 229 -13.41 -9.86 -22.50
C PHE A 229 -14.46 -10.97 -22.70
N LYS A 230 -15.61 -10.82 -22.03
CA LYS A 230 -16.76 -11.69 -22.28
C LYS A 230 -17.35 -11.31 -23.64
N ASN A 231 -17.61 -12.34 -24.46
CA ASN A 231 -18.38 -12.21 -25.69
C ASN A 231 -19.86 -12.00 -25.37
#